data_AF-A0A0N7H9B1-F1
#
_entry.id   AF-A0A0N7H9B1-F1
#
_cell.length_a   1.000
_cell.length_b   1.000
_cell.length_c   1.000
_cell.angle_alpha   90.00
_cell.angle_beta   90.00
_cell.angle_gamma   90.00
#
_symmetry.space_group_name_H-M   'P 1'
#
loop_
_entity.id
_entity.type
_entity.pdbx_description
1 polymer ?
#
loop_
_entity_poly.entity_id
_entity_poly.type
_entity_poly.pdbx_seq_one_letter_code
_entity_poly.pdbx_strand_id
1 'polypeptide(L)'
;MQMKFIQFTVVVASLSMLVTGVWMRIDPASFAEWANWPNHVHFLHDAGVFQIGIAVTMLFALWWRDVIAVVLTGFLVANTLHAVNHFLDRDGGNPSDWWQLGVFSLLAAAALTVRLRQLQLKTIDPVSR
;
A
#
# COMPACT_ATOMS: atom_id res chain seq x y z
N MET A 1 14.41 -23.25 10.32
CA MET A 1 13.16 -23.74 9.67
C MET A 1 11.98 -22.79 9.92
N GLN A 2 11.73 -22.35 11.16
CA GLN A 2 10.65 -21.41 11.51
C GLN A 2 10.67 -20.10 10.72
N MET A 3 11.82 -19.42 10.59
CA MET A 3 11.90 -18.17 9.82
C MET A 3 11.60 -18.35 8.32
N LYS A 4 12.01 -19.47 7.71
CA LYS A 4 11.72 -19.76 6.29
C LYS A 4 10.22 -19.95 6.09
N PHE A 5 9.54 -20.64 7.01
CA PHE A 5 8.09 -20.79 6.99
C PHE A 5 7.39 -19.43 7.11
N ILE A 6 7.82 -18.57 8.04
CA ILE A 6 7.24 -17.23 8.22
C ILE A 6 7.40 -16.39 6.94
N GLN A 7 8.61 -16.33 6.37
CA GLN A 7 8.88 -15.60 5.14
C GLN A 7 8.05 -16.13 3.97
N PHE A 8 7.93 -17.46 3.85
CA PHE A 8 7.08 -18.08 2.84
C PHE A 8 5.62 -17.66 3.00
N THR A 9 5.08 -17.70 4.22
CA THR A 9 3.70 -17.24 4.51
C THR A 9 3.51 -15.78 4.15
N VAL A 10 4.47 -14.91 4.48
CA VAL A 10 4.44 -13.48 4.11
C VAL A 10 4.36 -13.33 2.59
N VAL A 11 5.21 -14.05 1.85
CA VAL A 11 5.21 -13.99 0.38
C VAL A 11 3.86 -14.45 -0.18
N VAL A 12 3.37 -15.63 0.21
CA VAL A 12 2.11 -16.18 -0.32
C VAL A 12 0.92 -15.26 0.00
N ALA A 13 0.80 -14.79 1.24
CA ALA A 13 -0.29 -13.89 1.62
C ALA A 13 -0.17 -12.50 0.96
N SER A 14 1.05 -11.98 0.77
CA SER A 14 1.24 -10.73 0.03
C SER A 14 0.87 -10.88 -1.45
N LEU A 15 1.17 -12.04 -2.06
CA LEU A 15 0.81 -12.33 -3.44
C LEU A 15 -0.70 -12.47 -3.60
N SER A 16 -1.39 -13.10 -2.65
CA SER A 16 -2.86 -13.16 -2.70
C SER A 16 -3.45 -11.75 -2.67
N MET A 17 -3.01 -10.89 -1.75
CA MET A 17 -3.46 -9.50 -1.65
C MET A 17 -3.14 -8.70 -2.91
N LEU A 18 -1.94 -8.87 -3.47
CA LEU A 18 -1.54 -8.16 -4.68
C LEU A 18 -2.38 -8.58 -5.89
N VAL A 19 -2.59 -9.88 -6.08
CA VAL A 19 -3.36 -10.42 -7.21
C VAL A 19 -4.82 -9.97 -7.12
N THR A 20 -5.49 -10.17 -6.00
CA THR A 20 -6.88 -9.75 -5.83
C THR A 20 -7.02 -8.24 -5.86
N GLY A 21 -6.05 -7.52 -5.30
CA GLY A 21 -6.02 -6.05 -5.29
C GLY A 21 -5.89 -5.44 -6.68
N VAL A 22 -5.03 -6.02 -7.52
CA VAL A 22 -4.87 -5.62 -8.92
C VAL A 22 -6.09 -6.00 -9.74
N TRP A 23 -6.66 -7.20 -9.54
CA TRP A 23 -7.85 -7.66 -10.25
C TRP A 23 -9.03 -6.71 -10.02
N MET A 24 -9.32 -6.35 -8.76
CA MET A 24 -10.38 -5.40 -8.44
C MET A 24 -10.22 -4.03 -9.11
N ARG A 25 -8.98 -3.62 -9.45
CA ARG A 25 -8.72 -2.34 -10.14
C ARG A 25 -8.77 -2.41 -11.65
N ILE A 26 -8.38 -3.53 -12.24
CA ILE A 26 -8.31 -3.65 -13.71
C ILE A 26 -9.64 -4.13 -14.26
N ASP A 27 -10.28 -5.09 -13.59
CA ASP A 27 -11.54 -5.69 -14.00
C ASP A 27 -12.42 -5.99 -12.78
N PRO A 28 -13.00 -4.93 -12.15
CA PRO A 28 -13.87 -5.08 -10.99
C PRO A 28 -15.09 -5.95 -11.28
N ALA A 29 -15.60 -5.96 -12.52
CA ALA A 29 -16.78 -6.71 -12.89
C ALA A 29 -16.56 -8.22 -12.79
N SER A 30 -15.49 -8.75 -13.37
CA SER A 30 -15.19 -10.18 -13.27
C SER A 30 -14.75 -10.59 -11.87
N PHE A 31 -14.08 -9.71 -11.12
CA PHE A 31 -13.80 -9.96 -9.71
C PHE A 31 -15.09 -10.08 -8.90
N ALA A 32 -16.04 -9.17 -9.10
CA ALA A 32 -17.32 -9.17 -8.40
C ALA A 32 -18.12 -10.46 -8.69
N GLU A 33 -18.15 -10.89 -9.96
CA GLU A 33 -18.76 -12.16 -10.35
C GLU A 33 -18.09 -13.35 -9.65
N TRP A 34 -16.75 -13.43 -9.70
CA TRP A 34 -16.00 -14.49 -9.03
C TRP A 34 -16.21 -14.51 -7.51
N ALA A 35 -16.26 -13.32 -6.89
CA ALA A 35 -16.49 -13.15 -5.47
C ALA A 35 -17.96 -13.36 -5.06
N ASN A 36 -18.87 -13.57 -6.03
CA ASN A 36 -20.31 -13.61 -5.82
C ASN A 36 -20.82 -12.38 -5.06
N TRP A 37 -20.41 -11.20 -5.52
CA TRP A 37 -20.68 -9.90 -4.90
C TRP A 37 -21.20 -8.89 -5.93
N PRO A 38 -22.04 -7.90 -5.54
CA PRO A 38 -22.46 -6.86 -6.48
C PRO A 38 -21.28 -6.03 -7.01
N ASN A 39 -21.35 -5.63 -8.29
CA ASN A 39 -20.32 -4.83 -8.93
C ASN A 39 -20.38 -3.35 -8.50
N HIS A 40 -19.91 -3.06 -7.29
CA HIS A 40 -19.68 -1.70 -6.80
C HIS A 40 -18.29 -1.21 -7.22
N VAL A 41 -18.16 -0.74 -8.47
CA VAL A 41 -16.87 -0.43 -9.12
C VAL A 41 -15.95 0.44 -8.26
N HIS A 42 -16.41 1.61 -7.81
CA HIS A 42 -15.61 2.52 -6.97
C HIS A 42 -15.14 1.85 -5.67
N PHE A 43 -16.05 1.11 -5.00
CA PHE A 43 -15.70 0.38 -3.79
C PHE A 43 -14.67 -0.72 -4.04
N LEU A 44 -14.78 -1.43 -5.17
CA LEU A 44 -13.81 -2.46 -5.56
C LEU A 44 -12.45 -1.83 -5.90
N HIS A 45 -12.42 -0.70 -6.59
CA HIS A 45 -11.18 0.04 -6.82
C HIS A 45 -10.50 0.41 -5.49
N ASP A 46 -11.26 0.87 -4.49
CA ASP A 46 -10.76 1.22 -3.16
C ASP A 46 -10.27 0.00 -2.37
N ALA A 47 -11.07 -1.06 -2.32
CA ALA A 47 -10.66 -2.33 -1.72
C ALA A 47 -9.38 -2.87 -2.40
N GLY A 48 -9.28 -2.69 -3.71
CA GLY A 48 -8.12 -3.06 -4.50
C GLY A 48 -6.84 -2.35 -4.09
N VAL A 49 -6.88 -1.02 -3.96
CA VAL A 49 -5.69 -0.25 -3.55
C VAL A 49 -5.25 -0.54 -2.12
N PHE A 50 -6.19 -0.83 -1.21
CA PHE A 50 -5.86 -1.22 0.16
C PHE A 50 -5.16 -2.59 0.20
N GLN A 51 -5.63 -3.57 -0.58
CA GLN A 51 -4.95 -4.86 -0.67
C GLN A 51 -3.55 -4.73 -1.29
N ILE A 52 -3.38 -3.87 -2.29
CA ILE A 52 -2.05 -3.55 -2.84
C ILE A 52 -1.15 -2.92 -1.75
N GLY A 53 -1.69 -2.01 -0.94
CA GLY A 53 -1.00 -1.44 0.22
C GLY A 53 -0.49 -2.48 1.19
N ILE A 54 -1.37 -3.41 1.60
CA ILE A 54 -1.02 -4.53 2.48
C ILE A 54 0.11 -5.36 1.87
N ALA A 55 -0.01 -5.73 0.59
CA ALA A 55 1.02 -6.48 -0.11
C ALA A 55 2.38 -5.77 -0.11
N VAL A 56 2.40 -4.46 -0.41
CA VAL A 56 3.62 -3.64 -0.37
C VAL A 56 4.22 -3.61 1.03
N THR A 57 3.43 -3.36 2.08
CA THR A 57 3.93 -3.38 3.46
C THR A 57 4.57 -4.73 3.80
N MET A 58 3.89 -5.83 3.48
CA MET A 58 4.37 -7.19 3.76
C MET A 58 5.67 -7.51 3.03
N LEU A 59 5.77 -7.18 1.74
CA LEU A 59 6.97 -7.43 0.94
C LEU A 59 8.15 -6.57 1.41
N PHE A 60 7.92 -5.28 1.71
CA PHE A 60 8.97 -4.40 2.22
C PHE A 60 9.44 -4.81 3.62
N ALA A 61 8.57 -5.39 4.45
CA ALA A 61 8.96 -5.94 5.75
C ALA A 61 9.99 -7.09 5.66
N LEU A 62 10.11 -7.75 4.50
CA LEU A 62 11.13 -8.78 4.27
C LEU A 62 12.51 -8.20 3.98
N TRP A 63 12.59 -6.94 3.51
CA TRP A 63 13.84 -6.32 3.06
C TRP A 63 14.30 -5.19 3.99
N TRP A 64 13.39 -4.34 4.44
CA TRP A 64 13.70 -3.18 5.25
C TRP A 64 13.67 -3.51 6.74
N ARG A 65 14.61 -2.94 7.49
CA ARG A 65 14.72 -3.16 8.94
C ARG A 65 13.92 -2.16 9.78
N ASP A 66 13.59 -1.01 9.21
CA ASP A 66 12.90 0.06 9.93
C ASP A 66 11.39 -0.04 9.74
N VAL A 67 10.67 -0.37 10.82
CA VAL A 67 9.21 -0.57 10.79
C VAL A 67 8.44 0.68 10.36
N ILE A 68 8.93 1.87 10.72
CA ILE A 68 8.28 3.14 10.36
C ILE A 68 8.41 3.39 8.85
N ALA A 69 9.60 3.17 8.28
CA ALA A 69 9.78 3.25 6.83
C ALA A 69 8.87 2.27 6.09
N VAL A 70 8.77 1.01 6.55
CA VAL A 70 7.91 -0.02 5.95
C VAL A 70 6.43 0.38 5.95
N VAL A 71 5.91 0.84 7.10
CA VAL A 71 4.51 1.25 7.22
C VAL A 71 4.21 2.49 6.38
N LEU A 72 5.11 3.49 6.39
CA LEU A 72 4.93 4.69 5.59
C LEU A 72 4.96 4.39 4.09
N THR A 73 5.78 3.45 3.63
CA THR A 73 5.80 3.03 2.22
C THR A 73 4.48 2.40 1.80
N GLY A 74 3.95 1.45 2.56
CA GLY A 74 2.67 0.81 2.24
C GLY A 74 1.49 1.80 2.30
N PHE A 75 1.44 2.64 3.34
CA PHE A 75 0.43 3.69 3.45
C PHE A 75 0.51 4.67 2.28
N LEU A 76 1.71 5.16 1.94
CA LEU A 76 1.92 6.07 0.82
C LEU A 76 1.39 5.46 -0.48
N VAL A 77 1.71 4.21 -0.77
CA VAL A 77 1.23 3.52 -1.98
C VAL A 77 -0.29 3.42 -1.98
N ALA A 78 -0.90 2.85 -0.92
CA ALA A 78 -2.34 2.67 -0.84
C ALA A 78 -3.09 4.01 -0.96
N ASN A 79 -2.70 4.99 -0.16
CA ASN A 79 -3.40 6.26 -0.04
C ASN A 79 -3.22 7.14 -1.29
N THR A 80 -2.07 7.08 -1.96
CA THR A 80 -1.89 7.77 -3.25
C THR A 80 -2.81 7.18 -4.32
N LEU A 81 -2.90 5.86 -4.38
CA LEU A 81 -3.75 5.18 -5.34
C LEU A 81 -5.24 5.39 -5.02
N HIS A 82 -5.61 5.45 -3.74
CA HIS A 82 -6.95 5.84 -3.28
C HIS A 82 -7.30 7.25 -3.74
N ALA A 83 -6.39 8.21 -3.56
CA ALA A 83 -6.58 9.58 -4.05
C ALA A 83 -6.82 9.61 -5.57
N VAL A 84 -6.11 8.79 -6.33
CA VAL A 84 -6.29 8.63 -7.78
C VAL A 84 -7.67 8.06 -8.11
N ASN A 85 -8.14 7.03 -7.39
CA ASN A 85 -9.50 6.49 -7.60
C ASN A 85 -10.55 7.59 -7.41
N HIS A 86 -10.51 8.35 -6.31
CA HIS A 86 -11.48 9.44 -6.10
C HIS A 86 -11.36 10.61 -7.09
N PHE A 87 -10.20 10.75 -7.75
CA PHE A 87 -10.05 11.73 -8.82
C PHE A 87 -10.68 11.25 -10.14
N LEU A 88 -10.57 9.95 -10.44
CA LEU A 88 -11.04 9.34 -11.68
C LEU A 88 -12.52 8.90 -11.61
N ASP A 89 -12.91 8.26 -10.52
CA ASP A 89 -14.25 7.70 -10.26
C ASP A 89 -15.13 8.75 -9.58
N ARG A 90 -15.41 9.86 -10.26
CA ARG A 90 -16.11 11.02 -9.66
C ARG A 90 -17.54 10.73 -9.17
N ASP A 91 -18.09 9.58 -9.53
CA ASP A 91 -19.43 9.14 -9.16
C ASP A 91 -19.43 8.42 -7.79
N GLY A 92 -18.26 8.20 -7.19
CA GLY A 92 -18.06 7.61 -5.86
C GLY A 92 -17.37 8.54 -4.86
N GLY A 93 -17.71 8.38 -3.57
CA GLY A 93 -17.14 9.17 -2.48
C GLY A 93 -17.63 10.63 -2.43
N ASN A 94 -16.91 11.47 -1.68
CA ASN A 94 -17.18 12.91 -1.60
C ASN A 94 -16.26 13.69 -2.56
N PRO A 95 -16.68 14.87 -3.06
CA PRO A 95 -15.88 15.69 -3.97
C PRO A 95 -14.53 16.15 -3.39
N SER A 96 -14.40 16.20 -2.06
CA SER A 96 -13.18 16.62 -1.37
C SER A 96 -12.14 15.51 -1.17
N ASP A 97 -12.52 14.24 -1.33
CA ASP A 97 -11.71 13.12 -0.87
C ASP A 97 -10.37 13.05 -1.62
N TRP A 98 -10.35 13.25 -2.94
CA TRP A 98 -9.13 13.13 -3.75
C TRP A 98 -8.00 14.05 -3.27
N TRP A 99 -8.30 15.30 -2.89
CA TRP A 99 -7.27 16.24 -2.45
C TRP A 99 -6.92 16.04 -0.99
N GLN A 100 -7.87 15.67 -0.13
CA GLN A 100 -7.60 15.35 1.28
C GLN A 100 -6.65 14.15 1.39
N LEU A 101 -6.95 13.08 0.64
CA LEU A 101 -6.08 11.92 0.51
C LEU A 101 -4.73 12.30 -0.13
N GLY A 102 -4.74 13.18 -1.13
CA GLY A 102 -3.51 13.74 -1.72
C GLY A 102 -2.60 14.40 -0.68
N VAL A 103 -3.16 15.21 0.23
CA VAL A 103 -2.40 15.85 1.32
C VAL A 103 -1.79 14.80 2.26
N PHE A 104 -2.54 13.77 2.66
CA PHE A 104 -1.98 12.68 3.48
C PHE A 104 -0.87 11.90 2.75
N SER A 105 -0.96 11.74 1.44
CA SER A 105 0.11 11.14 0.62
C SER A 105 1.38 11.99 0.65
N LEU A 106 1.25 13.32 0.50
CA LEU A 106 2.39 14.24 0.60
C LEU A 106 3.04 14.21 1.98
N LEU A 107 2.23 14.18 3.05
CA LEU A 107 2.73 14.05 4.42
C LEU A 107 3.50 12.74 4.64
N ALA A 108 2.95 11.61 4.16
CA ALA A 108 3.61 10.32 4.24
C ALA A 108 4.93 10.28 3.46
N ALA A 109 4.96 10.83 2.24
CA ALA A 109 6.16 10.93 1.43
C ALA A 109 7.25 11.79 2.10
N ALA A 110 6.87 12.94 2.68
CA ALA A 110 7.77 13.80 3.42
C ALA A 110 8.36 13.08 4.65
N ALA A 111 7.50 12.45 5.46
CA ALA A 111 7.93 11.69 6.64
C ALA A 111 8.86 10.52 6.27
N LEU A 112 8.53 9.76 5.22
CA LEU A 112 9.37 8.67 4.73
C LEU A 112 10.72 9.19 4.26
N THR A 113 10.75 10.29 3.50
CA THR A 113 12.00 10.90 3.02
C THR A 113 12.90 11.33 4.17
N VAL A 114 12.34 12.00 5.18
CA VAL A 114 13.09 12.40 6.38
C VAL A 114 13.62 11.17 7.12
N ARG A 115 12.79 10.12 7.28
CA ARG A 115 13.21 8.90 7.97
C ARG A 115 14.34 8.19 7.25
N LEU A 116 14.26 8.04 5.93
CA LEU A 116 15.31 7.41 5.14
C LEU A 116 16.64 8.18 5.23
N ARG A 117 16.60 9.52 5.22
CA ARG A 117 17.79 10.35 5.44
C ARG A 117 18.42 10.13 6.82
N GLN A 118 17.60 10.05 7.88
CA GLN A 118 18.10 9.75 9.24
C GLN A 118 18.81 8.39 9.32
N LEU A 119 18.25 7.37 8.66
CA LEU A 119 18.83 6.02 8.62
C LEU A 119 20.15 5.98 7.86
N GLN A 120 20.27 6.75 6.76
CA GLN A 120 21.52 6.88 6.00
C GLN A 120 22.62 7.53 6.85
N LEU A 121 22.33 8.65 7.53
CA LEU A 121 23.31 9.33 8.39
C LEU A 121 23.82 8.40 9.51
N LYS A 122 22.92 7.66 10.17
CA LYS A 122 23.29 6.70 11.22
C LYS A 122 24.19 5.56 10.71
N THR A 123 24.10 5.23 9.42
CA THR A 123 24.93 4.19 8.79
C THR A 123 26.34 4.72 8.44
N ILE A 124 26.51 6.04 8.28
CA ILE A 124 27.79 6.70 7.93
C ILE A 124 28.64 7.01 9.17
N ASP A 125 28.02 7.16 10.35
CA ASP A 125 28.72 7.44 11.62
C ASP A 125 29.03 6.22 12.55
N PRO A 126 29.47 5.02 12.10
CA PRO A 126 29.77 3.92 13.03
C PRO A 126 31.15 3.98 13.71
N VAL A 127 32.05 4.93 13.41
CA VAL A 127 33.49 4.84 13.76
C VAL A 127 34.02 5.98 14.65
N SER A 128 33.24 6.52 15.59
CA SER A 128 33.74 7.58 16.50
C SER A 128 33.49 7.37 17.99
N ARG A 129 33.33 6.12 18.45
CA ARG A 129 33.32 5.80 19.89
C ARG A 129 34.12 4.55 20.21
#